data_AF-A0A077NZF2-F1
#
_entry.id   AF-A0A077NZF2-F1
#
_cell.length_a   1.000
_cell.length_b   1.000
_cell.length_c   1.000
_cell.angle_alpha   90.00
_cell.angle_beta   90.00
_cell.angle_gamma   90.00
#
_symmetry.space_group_name_H-M   'P 1'
#
loop_
_entity.id
_entity.type
_entity.pdbx_description
1 polymer ?
#
loop_
_entity_poly.entity_id
_entity_poly.type
_entity_poly.pdbx_seq_one_letter_code
_entity_poly.pdbx_strand_id
1 'polypeptide(L)'
;MEIIKINNLNDITALLFKINQGEDIDVELLDLTALNEIKIKAFGEGEQFSGKLTSSICYGLRDFHNELLKTYCIIRYNTDNLRHLKDTDKEALEIVFSIEPGCTQILADLKDFIVSCGEAFSKATNGMTGNQKAACYIFTALCVTGYFTFDNYSERHSTEVIAEKENAKEIELQKNQLEQMKEVRKGILQALSVNNKQPLIMPEIETKTSKAYEHVIKPFATADKIEIQGVQNVELNNKEINEFLANPTPKIQSEDAKKVLEIDSIKRTLEKLTVICREKGSEDSFALYTQLT
;
A
#
# COMPACT_ATOMS: atom_id res chain seq x y z
N MET A 1 -9.91 -13.08 24.73
CA MET A 1 -9.62 -11.67 24.37
C MET A 1 -10.70 -11.19 23.41
N GLU A 2 -11.00 -9.90 23.42
CA GLU A 2 -12.06 -9.28 22.62
C GLU A 2 -11.52 -8.90 21.23
N ILE A 3 -12.31 -9.12 20.18
CA ILE A 3 -11.95 -8.76 18.81
C ILE A 3 -12.03 -7.24 18.65
N ILE A 4 -10.97 -6.63 18.14
CA ILE A 4 -10.87 -5.20 17.83
C ILE A 4 -11.38 -4.99 16.41
N LYS A 5 -12.57 -4.40 16.30
CA LYS A 5 -13.18 -4.06 15.01
C LYS A 5 -12.69 -2.71 14.52
N ILE A 6 -12.24 -2.67 13.27
CA ILE A 6 -11.75 -1.47 12.61
C ILE A 6 -12.65 -1.17 11.42
N ASN A 7 -13.48 -0.14 11.56
CA ASN A 7 -14.49 0.22 10.56
C ASN A 7 -14.10 1.44 9.73
N ASN A 8 -13.13 2.23 10.20
CA ASN A 8 -12.75 3.49 9.59
C ASN A 8 -11.33 3.91 10.03
N LEU A 9 -10.86 5.02 9.46
CA LEU A 9 -9.54 5.59 9.76
C LEU A 9 -9.38 6.06 11.22
N ASN A 10 -10.45 6.47 11.92
CA ASN A 10 -10.33 6.87 13.33
C ASN A 10 -10.05 5.65 14.22
N ASP A 11 -10.68 4.52 13.92
CA ASP A 11 -10.40 3.25 14.62
C ASP A 11 -8.93 2.83 14.40
N ILE A 12 -8.42 3.01 13.18
CA ILE A 12 -6.99 2.79 12.87
C ILE A 12 -6.09 3.71 13.69
N THR A 13 -6.35 5.02 13.69
CA THR A 13 -5.53 6.00 14.44
C THR A 13 -5.53 5.70 15.94
N ALA A 14 -6.70 5.36 16.51
CA ALA A 14 -6.81 4.97 17.91
C ALA A 14 -6.02 3.69 18.22
N LEU A 15 -6.07 2.70 17.32
CA LEU A 15 -5.31 1.46 17.46
C LEU A 15 -3.79 1.71 17.38
N LEU A 16 -3.33 2.49 16.40
CA LEU A 16 -1.92 2.85 16.26
C LEU A 16 -1.41 3.62 17.47
N PHE A 17 -2.24 4.51 18.05
CA PHE A 17 -1.89 5.19 19.29
C PHE A 17 -1.63 4.20 20.44
N LYS A 18 -2.49 3.19 20.61
CA LYS A 18 -2.30 2.13 21.62
C LYS A 18 -1.01 1.34 21.41
N ILE A 19 -0.76 0.90 20.17
CA ILE A 19 0.47 0.20 19.79
C ILE A 19 1.70 1.05 20.12
N ASN A 20 1.66 2.34 19.80
CA ASN A 20 2.75 3.28 20.06
C ASN A 20 2.96 3.59 21.55
N GLN A 21 1.97 3.37 22.41
CA GLN A 21 2.10 3.43 23.87
C GLN A 21 2.65 2.13 24.47
N GLY A 22 2.92 1.11 23.65
CA GLY A 22 3.48 -0.17 24.08
C GLY A 22 2.44 -1.23 24.45
N GLU A 23 1.16 -1.03 24.13
CA GLU A 23 0.16 -2.09 24.20
C GLU A 23 0.49 -3.16 23.16
N ASP A 24 0.56 -4.43 23.57
CA ASP A 24 0.84 -5.55 22.67
C ASP A 24 -0.46 -6.05 22.04
N ILE A 25 -0.51 -6.01 20.70
CA ILE A 25 -1.71 -6.31 19.93
C ILE A 25 -1.39 -7.40 18.93
N ASP A 26 -2.02 -8.55 19.13
CA ASP A 26 -1.94 -9.69 18.22
C ASP A 26 -2.80 -9.45 16.96
N VAL A 27 -2.28 -9.91 15.81
CA VAL A 27 -2.96 -9.80 14.51
C VAL A 27 -4.32 -10.49 14.52
N GLU A 28 -4.42 -11.63 15.22
CA GLU A 28 -5.63 -12.44 15.35
C GLU A 28 -6.78 -11.71 16.05
N LEU A 29 -6.49 -10.63 16.78
CA LEU A 29 -7.51 -9.80 17.41
C LEU A 29 -8.04 -8.71 16.47
N LEU A 30 -7.44 -8.49 15.30
CA LEU A 30 -7.80 -7.42 14.39
C LEU A 30 -8.82 -7.88 13.34
N ASP A 31 -9.98 -7.22 13.33
CA ASP A 31 -10.98 -7.36 12.29
C ASP A 31 -11.00 -6.11 11.40
N LEU A 32 -10.38 -6.23 10.22
CA LEU A 32 -10.32 -5.19 9.17
C LEU A 32 -11.36 -5.43 8.06
N THR A 33 -12.30 -6.37 8.24
CA THR A 33 -13.23 -6.78 7.16
C THR A 33 -14.20 -5.69 6.73
N ALA A 34 -14.40 -4.65 7.54
CA ALA A 34 -15.20 -3.49 7.18
C ALA A 34 -14.52 -2.56 6.16
N LEU A 35 -13.22 -2.75 5.90
CA LEU A 35 -12.46 -1.99 4.89
C LEU A 35 -12.41 -2.73 3.54
N ASN A 36 -13.30 -3.68 3.28
CA ASN A 36 -13.18 -4.63 2.17
C ASN A 36 -13.69 -4.14 0.80
N GLU A 37 -14.50 -3.09 0.75
CA GLU A 37 -15.16 -2.69 -0.48
C GLU A 37 -14.37 -1.60 -1.22
N ILE A 38 -14.10 -1.85 -2.51
CA ILE A 38 -13.68 -0.81 -3.45
C ILE A 38 -14.72 -0.68 -4.55
N LYS A 39 -15.07 0.57 -4.87
CA LYS A 39 -15.92 0.91 -5.99
C LYS A 39 -15.20 1.90 -6.91
N ILE A 40 -15.07 1.54 -8.18
CA ILE A 40 -14.44 2.38 -9.22
C ILE A 40 -15.50 2.69 -10.26
N LYS A 41 -15.74 3.98 -10.52
CA LYS A 41 -16.68 4.44 -11.54
C LYS A 41 -15.98 5.43 -12.45
N ALA A 42 -15.97 5.14 -13.75
CA ALA A 42 -15.41 6.02 -14.76
C ALA A 42 -16.53 6.70 -15.57
N PHE A 43 -16.32 7.97 -15.92
CA PHE A 43 -17.25 8.80 -16.68
C PHE A 43 -16.57 9.26 -17.97
N GLY A 44 -17.28 9.18 -19.09
CA GLY A 44 -16.78 9.68 -20.38
C GLY A 44 -17.57 9.15 -21.57
N GLU A 45 -17.12 9.49 -22.76
CA GLU A 45 -17.65 8.99 -24.03
C GLU A 45 -16.93 7.72 -24.48
N GLY A 46 -17.68 6.65 -24.74
CA GLY A 46 -17.13 5.37 -25.21
C GLY A 46 -17.82 4.15 -24.62
N GLU A 47 -17.60 2.99 -25.25
CA GLU A 47 -18.21 1.74 -24.83
C GLU A 47 -17.81 1.34 -23.40
N GLN A 48 -16.55 1.60 -23.03
CA GLN A 48 -15.98 1.32 -21.72
C GLN A 48 -16.66 2.08 -20.57
N PHE A 49 -17.49 3.08 -20.84
CA PHE A 49 -18.25 3.84 -19.82
C PHE A 49 -19.74 3.47 -19.79
N SER A 50 -20.21 2.71 -20.78
CA SER A 50 -21.63 2.42 -21.02
C SER A 50 -22.13 1.07 -20.44
N GLY A 51 -21.49 0.58 -19.36
CA GLY A 51 -21.85 -0.70 -18.75
C GLY A 51 -21.42 -1.92 -19.58
N LYS A 52 -20.50 -1.74 -20.53
CA LYS A 52 -19.90 -2.82 -21.30
C LYS A 52 -18.55 -3.22 -20.69
N LEU A 53 -18.34 -4.52 -20.55
CA LEU A 53 -17.06 -5.07 -20.14
C LEU A 53 -16.18 -5.33 -21.38
N THR A 54 -15.32 -4.37 -21.70
CA THR A 54 -14.37 -4.50 -22.83
C THR A 54 -13.19 -5.40 -22.44
N SER A 55 -12.51 -5.98 -23.43
CA SER A 55 -11.31 -6.78 -23.19
C SER A 55 -10.24 -6.00 -22.40
N SER A 56 -10.12 -4.69 -22.62
CA SER A 56 -9.18 -3.85 -21.87
C SER A 56 -9.53 -3.78 -20.39
N ILE A 57 -10.82 -3.68 -20.04
CA ILE A 57 -11.26 -3.70 -18.64
C ILE A 57 -10.95 -5.07 -18.03
N CYS A 58 -11.26 -6.16 -18.73
CA CYS A 58 -10.94 -7.51 -18.26
C CYS A 58 -9.43 -7.69 -17.97
N TYR A 59 -8.57 -7.22 -18.86
CA TYR A 59 -7.13 -7.27 -18.65
C TYR A 59 -6.68 -6.41 -17.46
N GLY A 60 -7.24 -5.21 -17.31
CA GLY A 60 -6.97 -4.35 -16.16
C GLY A 60 -7.35 -5.00 -14.83
N LEU A 61 -8.53 -5.64 -14.76
CA LEU A 61 -9.00 -6.35 -13.55
C LEU A 61 -8.14 -7.58 -13.24
N ARG A 62 -7.78 -8.36 -14.25
CA ARG A 62 -6.88 -9.50 -14.09
C ARG A 62 -5.52 -9.05 -13.56
N ASP A 63 -4.96 -7.98 -14.12
CA ASP A 63 -3.64 -7.50 -13.74
C ASP A 63 -3.66 -6.83 -12.36
N PHE A 64 -4.76 -6.14 -12.00
CA PHE A 64 -5.03 -5.69 -10.63
C PHE A 64 -4.99 -6.88 -9.64
N HIS A 65 -5.77 -7.93 -9.91
CA HIS A 65 -5.79 -9.12 -9.08
C HIS A 65 -4.41 -9.80 -8.98
N ASN A 66 -3.69 -9.92 -10.09
CA ASN A 66 -2.34 -10.50 -10.11
C ASN A 66 -1.33 -9.72 -9.25
N GLU A 67 -1.36 -8.38 -9.27
CA GLU A 67 -0.46 -7.58 -8.41
C GLU A 67 -0.83 -7.71 -6.92
N LEU A 68 -2.11 -7.87 -6.59
CA LEU A 68 -2.53 -8.20 -5.23
C LEU A 68 -2.07 -9.60 -4.81
N LEU A 69 -2.18 -10.61 -5.67
CA LEU A 69 -1.61 -11.93 -5.41
C LEU A 69 -0.09 -11.88 -5.15
N LYS A 70 0.65 -11.02 -5.87
CA LYS A 70 2.08 -10.78 -5.60
C LYS A 70 2.31 -10.18 -4.23
N THR A 71 1.46 -9.24 -3.82
CA THR A 71 1.47 -8.65 -2.47
C THR A 71 1.32 -9.73 -1.40
N TYR A 72 0.37 -10.66 -1.58
CA TYR A 72 0.21 -11.80 -0.68
C TYR A 72 1.45 -12.70 -0.64
N CYS A 73 2.04 -13.02 -1.81
CA CYS A 73 3.25 -13.82 -1.86
C CYS A 73 4.42 -13.16 -1.13
N ILE A 74 4.56 -11.83 -1.22
CA ILE A 74 5.60 -11.09 -0.49
C ILE A 74 5.40 -11.28 1.02
N ILE A 75 4.17 -11.17 1.50
CA ILE A 75 3.84 -11.31 2.93
C ILE A 75 4.12 -12.74 3.41
N ARG A 76 3.61 -13.75 2.68
CA ARG A 76 3.64 -15.14 3.14
C ARG A 76 4.93 -15.88 2.83
N TYR A 77 5.54 -15.58 1.68
CA TYR A 77 6.64 -16.33 1.09
C TYR A 77 7.89 -15.48 0.86
N ASN A 78 7.86 -14.16 1.14
CA ASN A 78 8.97 -13.23 0.93
C ASN A 78 9.47 -13.23 -0.54
N THR A 79 8.55 -13.34 -1.49
CA THR A 79 8.79 -13.31 -2.93
C THR A 79 7.53 -12.86 -3.66
N ASP A 80 7.64 -12.24 -4.83
CA ASP A 80 6.48 -11.94 -5.67
C ASP A 80 6.13 -13.07 -6.67
N ASN A 81 6.78 -14.23 -6.56
CA ASN A 81 6.58 -15.33 -7.48
C ASN A 81 5.26 -16.09 -7.18
N LEU A 82 4.26 -15.87 -8.04
CA LEU A 82 2.93 -16.50 -7.96
C LEU A 82 2.94 -18.04 -8.00
N ARG A 83 4.03 -18.67 -8.46
CA ARG A 83 4.15 -20.14 -8.47
C ARG A 83 4.18 -20.75 -7.06
N HIS A 84 4.43 -19.94 -6.03
CA HIS A 84 4.37 -20.39 -4.63
C HIS A 84 2.94 -20.50 -4.09
N LEU A 85 1.94 -19.92 -4.76
CA LEU A 85 0.55 -20.03 -4.35
C LEU A 85 0.04 -21.46 -4.55
N LYS A 86 -0.40 -22.05 -3.45
CA LYS A 86 -1.15 -23.31 -3.48
C LYS A 86 -2.55 -23.05 -4.03
N ASP A 87 -3.23 -24.08 -4.51
CA ASP A 87 -4.59 -23.92 -5.04
C ASP A 87 -5.56 -23.43 -3.96
N THR A 88 -5.40 -23.88 -2.73
CA THR A 88 -6.12 -23.34 -1.56
C THR A 88 -5.87 -21.85 -1.31
N ASP A 89 -4.65 -21.36 -1.60
CA ASP A 89 -4.35 -19.94 -1.46
C ASP A 89 -5.04 -19.15 -2.57
N LYS A 90 -5.01 -19.66 -3.83
CA LYS A 90 -5.65 -18.99 -4.96
C LYS A 90 -7.16 -18.87 -4.77
N GLU A 91 -7.81 -19.92 -4.28
CA GLU A 91 -9.24 -19.92 -3.99
C GLU A 91 -9.60 -18.88 -2.92
N ALA A 92 -8.82 -18.78 -1.84
CA ALA A 92 -9.06 -17.82 -0.76
C ALA A 92 -8.74 -16.37 -1.13
N LEU A 93 -7.90 -16.15 -2.15
CA LEU A 93 -7.45 -14.83 -2.59
C LEU A 93 -8.20 -14.32 -3.81
N GLU A 94 -9.10 -15.12 -4.40
CA GLU A 94 -9.87 -14.74 -5.58
C GLU A 94 -10.73 -13.50 -5.28
N ILE A 95 -10.59 -12.47 -6.12
CA ILE A 95 -11.34 -11.22 -5.96
C ILE A 95 -12.52 -11.26 -6.91
N VAL A 96 -13.73 -11.18 -6.35
CA VAL A 96 -14.96 -11.14 -7.14
C VAL A 96 -15.26 -9.70 -7.55
N PHE A 97 -15.28 -9.46 -8.86
CA PHE A 97 -15.68 -8.18 -9.43
C PHE A 97 -17.15 -8.22 -9.86
N SER A 98 -17.94 -7.29 -9.35
CA SER A 98 -19.34 -7.08 -9.78
C SER A 98 -19.46 -5.80 -10.60
N ILE A 99 -20.28 -5.82 -11.64
CA ILE A 99 -20.54 -4.65 -12.50
C ILE A 99 -22.02 -4.34 -12.47
N GLU A 100 -22.36 -3.09 -12.14
CA GLU A 100 -23.77 -2.67 -12.08
C GLU A 100 -24.37 -2.44 -13.48
N PRO A 101 -25.66 -2.78 -13.70
CA PRO A 101 -26.34 -2.51 -14.96
C PRO A 101 -26.38 -1.01 -15.28
N GLY A 102 -26.06 -0.64 -16.51
CA GLY A 102 -26.29 0.72 -17.05
C GLY A 102 -25.15 1.72 -16.88
N CYS A 103 -24.11 1.43 -16.10
CA CYS A 103 -22.86 2.19 -16.10
C CYS A 103 -21.67 1.27 -15.80
N THR A 104 -20.47 1.62 -16.28
CA THR A 104 -19.26 0.84 -15.92
C THR A 104 -18.81 1.24 -14.52
N GLN A 105 -19.51 0.69 -13.52
CA GLN A 105 -19.13 0.77 -12.13
C GLN A 105 -18.64 -0.61 -11.69
N ILE A 106 -17.38 -0.68 -11.30
CA ILE A 106 -16.71 -1.90 -10.86
C ILE A 106 -16.73 -1.91 -9.34
N LEU A 107 -17.27 -2.98 -8.77
CA LEU A 107 -17.28 -3.27 -7.35
C LEU A 107 -16.32 -4.44 -7.11
N ALA A 108 -15.38 -4.30 -6.18
CA ALA A 108 -14.47 -5.36 -5.77
C ALA A 108 -14.65 -5.66 -4.29
N ASP A 109 -14.92 -6.92 -3.95
CA ASP A 109 -14.93 -7.40 -2.57
C ASP A 109 -13.56 -8.00 -2.24
N LEU A 110 -12.86 -7.37 -1.28
CA LEU A 110 -11.53 -7.76 -0.83
C LEU A 110 -11.54 -8.50 0.51
N LYS A 111 -12.71 -8.87 1.03
CA LYS A 111 -12.84 -9.38 2.40
C LYS A 111 -11.94 -10.57 2.67
N ASP A 112 -12.06 -11.60 1.84
CA ASP A 112 -11.32 -12.85 2.00
C ASP A 112 -9.82 -12.65 1.73
N PHE A 113 -9.49 -11.72 0.83
CA PHE A 113 -8.10 -11.31 0.58
C PHE A 113 -7.47 -10.64 1.82
N ILE A 114 -8.15 -9.67 2.43
CA ILE A 114 -7.68 -8.97 3.63
C ILE A 114 -7.52 -9.96 4.79
N VAL A 115 -8.52 -10.83 5.03
CA VAL A 115 -8.45 -11.87 6.07
C VAL A 115 -7.24 -12.78 5.84
N SER A 116 -7.04 -13.22 4.60
CA SER A 116 -5.90 -14.07 4.23
C SER A 116 -4.56 -13.39 4.50
N CYS A 117 -4.43 -12.09 4.22
CA CYS A 117 -3.24 -11.32 4.58
C CYS A 117 -3.00 -11.29 6.09
N GLY A 118 -4.05 -11.11 6.90
CA GLY A 118 -3.96 -11.20 8.36
C GLY A 118 -3.43 -12.54 8.83
N GLU A 119 -3.96 -13.64 8.29
CA GLU A 119 -3.44 -14.99 8.58
C GLU A 119 -1.98 -15.19 8.15
N ALA A 120 -1.56 -14.56 7.05
CA ALA A 120 -0.19 -14.64 6.60
C ALA A 120 0.76 -13.90 7.58
N PHE A 121 0.35 -12.74 8.10
CA PHE A 121 1.11 -12.00 9.12
C PHE A 121 1.13 -12.70 10.48
N SER A 122 0.05 -13.33 10.92
CA SER A 122 0.05 -14.08 12.18
C SER A 122 1.07 -15.22 12.13
N LYS A 123 1.08 -15.97 11.02
CA LYS A 123 2.00 -17.09 10.74
C LYS A 123 3.42 -16.63 10.37
N ALA A 124 3.65 -15.37 10.04
CA ALA A 124 4.99 -14.87 9.71
C ALA A 124 5.90 -14.94 10.94
N THR A 125 6.99 -15.69 10.88
CA THR A 125 7.91 -15.89 12.02
C THR A 125 9.19 -15.05 11.94
N ASN A 126 9.34 -14.22 10.91
CA ASN A 126 10.60 -13.55 10.59
C ASN A 126 10.79 -12.25 11.40
N GLY A 127 11.20 -12.36 12.66
CA GLY A 127 11.79 -11.26 13.43
C GLY A 127 10.88 -10.05 13.72
N MET A 128 9.59 -10.14 13.42
CA MET A 128 8.59 -9.12 13.75
C MET A 128 7.99 -9.37 15.13
N THR A 129 7.86 -8.31 15.93
CA THR A 129 7.05 -8.32 17.15
C THR A 129 5.55 -8.41 16.83
N GLY A 130 4.70 -8.75 17.80
CA GLY A 130 3.23 -8.77 17.63
C GLY A 130 2.72 -7.43 17.08
N ASN A 131 3.14 -6.34 17.71
CA ASN A 131 2.88 -4.97 17.26
C ASN A 131 3.35 -4.65 15.83
N GLN A 132 4.52 -5.14 15.41
CA GLN A 132 4.99 -4.95 14.03
C GLN A 132 4.13 -5.72 13.03
N LYS A 133 3.69 -6.94 13.37
CA LYS A 133 2.78 -7.71 12.53
C LYS A 133 1.42 -7.02 12.42
N ALA A 134 0.88 -6.52 13.53
CA ALA A 134 -0.37 -5.75 13.56
C ALA A 134 -0.27 -4.49 12.69
N ALA A 135 0.80 -3.70 12.84
CA ALA A 135 1.03 -2.51 12.04
C ALA A 135 1.21 -2.82 10.54
N CYS A 136 1.95 -3.88 10.20
CA CYS A 136 2.08 -4.36 8.81
C CYS A 136 0.75 -4.84 8.21
N TYR A 137 -0.09 -5.50 9.01
CA TYR A 137 -1.41 -5.94 8.57
C TYR A 137 -2.33 -4.75 8.27
N ILE A 138 -2.39 -3.77 9.17
CA ILE A 138 -3.13 -2.50 8.96
C ILE A 138 -2.61 -1.78 7.71
N PHE A 139 -1.29 -1.65 7.58
CA PHE A 139 -0.65 -1.03 6.43
C PHE A 139 -1.03 -1.73 5.12
N THR A 140 -0.99 -3.06 5.10
CA THR A 140 -1.36 -3.86 3.94
C THR A 140 -2.82 -3.65 3.55
N ALA A 141 -3.75 -3.67 4.52
CA ALA A 141 -5.17 -3.42 4.24
C ALA A 141 -5.40 -2.02 3.64
N LEU A 142 -4.70 -0.99 4.15
CA LEU A 142 -4.74 0.36 3.59
C LEU A 142 -4.13 0.43 2.19
N CYS A 143 -3.03 -0.27 1.91
CA CYS A 143 -2.44 -0.34 0.58
C CYS A 143 -3.38 -1.03 -0.43
N VAL A 144 -3.97 -2.15 -0.05
CA VAL A 144 -4.84 -2.97 -0.90
C VAL A 144 -6.15 -2.23 -1.23
N THR A 145 -6.66 -1.44 -0.29
CA THR A 145 -7.83 -0.56 -0.49
C THR A 145 -7.50 0.76 -1.22
N GLY A 146 -6.23 0.96 -1.56
CA GLY A 146 -5.76 2.10 -2.37
C GLY A 146 -5.51 3.37 -1.59
N TYR A 147 -5.68 3.35 -0.27
CA TYR A 147 -5.51 4.52 0.59
C TYR A 147 -4.15 5.20 0.37
N PHE A 148 -3.05 4.45 0.48
CA PHE A 148 -1.70 5.01 0.29
C PHE A 148 -1.36 5.33 -1.16
N THR A 149 -1.94 4.60 -2.11
CA THR A 149 -1.74 4.88 -3.54
C THR A 149 -2.29 6.26 -3.90
N PHE A 150 -3.46 6.62 -3.38
CA PHE A 150 -4.07 7.92 -3.64
C PHE A 150 -3.66 9.01 -2.64
N ASP A 151 -3.23 8.68 -1.43
CA ASP A 151 -2.61 9.63 -0.47
C ASP A 151 -1.40 10.33 -1.09
N ASN A 152 -0.43 9.55 -1.60
CA ASN A 152 0.77 10.07 -2.26
C ASN A 152 0.43 10.98 -3.47
N TYR A 153 -0.72 10.76 -4.09
CA TYR A 153 -1.21 11.58 -5.19
C TYR A 153 -1.86 12.88 -4.66
N SER A 154 -2.80 12.76 -3.71
CA SER A 154 -3.48 13.88 -3.08
C SER A 154 -2.52 14.85 -2.40
N GLU A 155 -1.46 14.38 -1.73
CA GLU A 155 -0.47 15.26 -1.10
C GLU A 155 0.22 16.16 -2.14
N ARG A 156 0.58 15.62 -3.32
CA ARG A 156 1.25 16.38 -4.40
C ARG A 156 0.37 17.46 -5.01
N HIS A 157 -0.93 17.23 -5.06
CA HIS A 157 -1.89 18.15 -5.70
C HIS A 157 -2.71 18.99 -4.72
N SER A 158 -2.60 18.71 -3.40
CA SER A 158 -3.36 19.40 -2.35
C SER A 158 -3.19 20.92 -2.37
N THR A 159 -2.00 21.43 -2.70
CA THR A 159 -1.74 22.88 -2.69
C THR A 159 -2.45 23.62 -3.84
N GLU A 160 -2.52 22.99 -5.02
CA GLU A 160 -3.20 23.55 -6.19
C GLU A 160 -4.72 23.42 -6.03
N VAL A 161 -5.21 22.26 -5.61
CA VAL A 161 -6.65 22.00 -5.42
C VAL A 161 -7.24 22.86 -4.31
N ILE A 162 -6.54 23.09 -3.20
CA ILE A 162 -7.01 23.99 -2.12
C ILE A 162 -7.08 25.44 -2.62
N ALA A 163 -6.18 25.85 -3.52
CA ALA A 163 -6.16 27.21 -4.06
C ALA A 163 -7.29 27.46 -5.08
N GLU A 164 -7.75 26.41 -5.77
CA GLU A 164 -8.87 26.49 -6.72
C GLU A 164 -10.25 26.42 -6.05
N LYS A 165 -10.32 26.02 -4.78
CA LYS A 165 -11.58 25.99 -4.03
C LYS A 165 -11.93 27.36 -3.45
N GLU A 166 -13.15 27.80 -3.73
CA GLU A 166 -13.68 29.06 -3.16
C GLU A 166 -14.47 28.82 -1.86
N ASN A 167 -14.86 27.57 -1.57
CA ASN A 167 -15.69 27.22 -0.43
C ASN A 167 -14.87 26.84 0.80
N ALA A 168 -14.95 27.67 1.85
CA ALA A 168 -14.23 27.48 3.11
C ALA A 168 -14.48 26.09 3.76
N LYS A 169 -15.69 25.53 3.66
CA LYS A 169 -16.01 24.22 4.23
C LYS A 169 -15.33 23.07 3.49
N GLU A 170 -15.19 23.19 2.17
CA GLU A 170 -14.53 22.16 1.36
C GLU A 170 -13.01 22.22 1.49
N ILE A 171 -12.47 23.41 1.72
CA ILE A 171 -11.05 23.61 2.08
C ILE A 171 -10.77 22.96 3.44
N GLU A 172 -11.61 23.22 4.45
CA GLU A 172 -11.43 22.65 5.79
C GLU A 172 -11.55 21.12 5.77
N LEU A 173 -12.51 20.57 5.03
CA LEU A 173 -12.64 19.12 4.86
C LEU A 173 -11.39 18.49 4.24
N GLN A 174 -10.85 19.09 3.17
CA GLN A 174 -9.62 18.59 2.54
C GLN A 174 -8.40 18.69 3.44
N LYS A 175 -8.26 19.77 4.22
CA LYS A 175 -7.17 19.90 5.21
C LYS A 175 -7.26 18.82 6.27
N ASN A 176 -8.45 18.58 6.81
CA ASN A 176 -8.68 17.53 7.81
C ASN A 176 -8.36 16.14 7.25
N GLN A 177 -8.71 15.86 5.99
CA GLN A 177 -8.34 14.62 5.32
C GLN A 177 -6.81 14.46 5.17
N LEU A 178 -6.12 15.51 4.74
CA LEU A 178 -4.65 15.49 4.61
C LEU A 178 -3.95 15.33 5.96
N GLU A 179 -4.45 15.97 7.02
CA GLU A 179 -3.93 15.80 8.37
C GLU A 179 -4.16 14.37 8.89
N GLN A 180 -5.35 13.80 8.66
CA GLN A 180 -5.65 12.41 9.01
C GLN A 180 -4.74 11.44 8.26
N MET A 181 -4.46 11.69 6.98
CA MET A 181 -3.49 10.92 6.18
C MET A 181 -2.10 10.92 6.78
N LYS A 182 -1.59 12.10 7.13
CA LYS A 182 -0.28 12.26 7.76
C LYS A 182 -0.19 11.56 9.10
N GLU A 183 -1.22 11.67 9.94
CA GLU A 183 -1.23 11.02 11.25
C GLU A 183 -1.32 9.49 11.14
N VAL A 184 -2.12 8.94 10.21
CA VAL A 184 -2.16 7.49 9.96
C VAL A 184 -0.80 6.97 9.47
N ARG A 185 -0.19 7.65 8.48
CA ARG A 185 1.11 7.26 7.94
C ARG A 185 2.20 7.31 9.02
N LYS A 186 2.25 8.40 9.77
CA LYS A 186 3.19 8.58 10.90
C LYS A 186 2.96 7.53 11.99
N GLY A 187 1.71 7.26 12.35
CA GLY A 187 1.34 6.26 13.35
C GLY A 187 1.83 4.86 12.98
N ILE A 188 1.66 4.47 11.71
CA ILE A 188 2.19 3.21 11.16
C ILE A 188 3.72 3.20 11.23
N LEU A 189 4.39 4.23 10.73
CA LEU A 189 5.86 4.29 10.75
C LEU A 189 6.42 4.20 12.17
N GLN A 190 5.79 4.87 13.14
CA GLN A 190 6.16 4.77 14.55
C GLN A 190 5.97 3.36 15.10
N ALA A 191 4.82 2.74 14.83
CA ALA A 191 4.51 1.38 15.30
C ALA A 191 5.49 0.33 14.75
N LEU A 192 6.07 0.61 13.59
CA LEU A 192 7.04 -0.26 12.94
C LEU A 192 8.49 0.00 13.35
N SER A 193 8.81 1.18 13.88
CA SER A 193 10.18 1.64 14.12
C SER A 193 10.84 1.10 15.40
N VAL A 194 10.34 0.02 15.99
CA VAL A 194 11.02 -0.65 17.11
C VAL A 194 12.38 -1.18 16.61
N ASN A 195 13.48 -0.65 17.15
CA ASN A 195 14.87 -0.88 16.74
C ASN A 195 15.34 -0.23 15.41
N ASN A 196 14.69 0.86 14.95
CA ASN A 196 15.10 1.65 13.76
C ASN A 196 15.15 0.87 12.43
N LYS A 197 14.48 -0.28 12.31
CA LYS A 197 14.39 -1.06 11.06
C LYS A 197 12.94 -1.22 10.65
N GLN A 198 12.55 -0.51 9.59
CA GLN A 198 11.28 -0.79 8.92
C GLN A 198 11.33 -2.17 8.28
N PRO A 199 10.24 -2.95 8.32
CA PRO A 199 10.13 -4.17 7.54
C PRO A 199 10.39 -3.91 6.07
N LEU A 200 11.39 -4.60 5.50
CA LEU A 200 11.78 -4.47 4.09
C LEU A 200 10.65 -4.78 3.10
N ILE A 201 9.59 -5.45 3.56
CA ILE A 201 8.43 -5.83 2.74
C ILE A 201 7.50 -4.65 2.41
N MET A 202 7.51 -3.56 3.19
CA MET A 202 6.52 -2.48 3.00
C MET A 202 6.66 -1.74 1.67
N PRO A 203 7.86 -1.32 1.24
CA PRO A 203 8.00 -0.66 -0.06
C PRO A 203 7.57 -1.56 -1.21
N GLU A 204 7.77 -2.88 -1.08
CA GLU A 204 7.30 -3.85 -2.07
C GLU A 204 5.77 -3.92 -2.08
N ILE A 205 5.12 -3.99 -0.92
CA ILE A 205 3.66 -3.95 -0.79
C ILE A 205 3.09 -2.68 -1.44
N GLU A 206 3.58 -1.50 -1.07
CA GLU A 206 3.13 -0.21 -1.62
C GLU A 206 3.34 -0.14 -3.15
N THR A 207 4.46 -0.67 -3.64
CA THR A 207 4.75 -0.73 -5.08
C THR A 207 3.78 -1.64 -5.82
N LYS A 208 3.52 -2.85 -5.31
CA LYS A 208 2.61 -3.81 -5.96
C LYS A 208 1.17 -3.32 -5.94
N THR A 209 0.68 -2.80 -4.81
CA THR A 209 -0.69 -2.27 -4.76
C THR A 209 -0.86 -1.03 -5.63
N SER A 210 0.14 -0.14 -5.70
CA SER A 210 0.07 1.03 -6.60
C SER A 210 0.04 0.62 -8.08
N LYS A 211 0.80 -0.42 -8.47
CA LYS A 211 0.70 -1.01 -9.81
C LYS A 211 -0.65 -1.67 -10.07
N ALA A 212 -1.26 -2.30 -9.06
CA ALA A 212 -2.62 -2.82 -9.20
C ALA A 212 -3.59 -1.71 -9.64
N TYR A 213 -3.54 -0.56 -8.96
CA TYR A 213 -4.37 0.59 -9.31
C TYR A 213 -4.01 1.23 -10.66
N GLU A 214 -2.74 1.24 -11.05
CA GLU A 214 -2.35 1.60 -12.42
C GLU A 214 -3.08 0.72 -13.45
N HIS A 215 -3.07 -0.61 -13.25
CA HIS A 215 -3.69 -1.55 -14.17
C HIS A 215 -5.22 -1.38 -14.27
N VAL A 216 -5.91 -1.11 -13.16
CA VAL A 216 -7.36 -0.95 -13.17
C VAL A 216 -7.82 0.41 -13.71
N ILE A 217 -6.99 1.46 -13.58
CA ILE A 217 -7.29 2.81 -14.08
C ILE A 217 -6.96 2.94 -15.56
N LYS A 218 -5.93 2.24 -16.05
CA LYS A 218 -5.44 2.34 -17.44
C LYS A 218 -6.51 2.19 -18.54
N PRO A 219 -7.48 1.27 -18.45
CA PRO A 219 -8.58 1.17 -19.43
C PRO A 219 -9.45 2.44 -19.53
N PHE A 220 -9.38 3.30 -18.51
CA PHE A 220 -10.15 4.53 -18.38
C PHE A 220 -9.27 5.78 -18.58
N ALA A 221 -8.11 5.68 -19.22
CA ALA A 221 -7.21 6.82 -19.46
C ALA A 221 -7.86 8.00 -20.21
N THR A 222 -8.90 7.73 -21.02
CA THR A 222 -9.68 8.73 -21.76
C THR A 222 -10.93 9.19 -21.01
N ALA A 223 -11.12 8.79 -19.76
CA ALA A 223 -12.25 9.22 -18.96
C ALA A 223 -12.15 10.72 -18.66
N ASP A 224 -13.29 11.40 -18.65
CA ASP A 224 -13.38 12.77 -18.15
C ASP A 224 -13.08 12.81 -16.65
N LYS A 225 -13.56 11.77 -15.95
CA LYS A 225 -13.48 11.64 -14.50
C LYS A 225 -13.51 10.17 -14.06
N ILE A 226 -12.81 9.85 -12.98
CA ILE A 226 -12.93 8.59 -12.25
C ILE A 226 -13.21 8.89 -10.78
N GLU A 227 -14.22 8.23 -10.23
CA GLU A 227 -14.52 8.20 -8.80
C GLU A 227 -14.10 6.84 -8.23
N ILE A 228 -13.32 6.87 -7.15
CA ILE A 228 -12.86 5.69 -6.42
C ILE A 228 -13.35 5.82 -4.99
N GLN A 229 -14.16 4.88 -4.54
CA GLN A 229 -14.69 4.82 -3.18
C GLN A 229 -14.08 3.58 -2.50
N GLY A 230 -13.56 3.78 -1.29
CA GLY A 230 -13.01 2.73 -0.44
C GLY A 230 -12.90 3.28 0.98
N VAL A 231 -11.74 3.08 1.63
CA VAL A 231 -11.45 3.70 2.93
C VAL A 231 -11.52 5.24 2.86
N GLN A 232 -11.22 5.79 1.68
CA GLN A 232 -11.44 7.19 1.35
C GLN A 232 -12.08 7.31 -0.03
N ASN A 233 -12.71 8.46 -0.29
CA ASN A 233 -13.26 8.78 -1.60
C ASN A 233 -12.28 9.68 -2.35
N VAL A 234 -11.94 9.28 -3.57
CA VAL A 234 -11.02 9.98 -4.45
C VAL A 234 -11.73 10.26 -5.76
N GLU A 235 -11.58 11.48 -6.25
CA GLU A 235 -12.04 11.88 -7.58
C GLU A 235 -10.81 12.32 -8.37
N LEU A 236 -10.66 11.78 -9.59
CA LEU A 236 -9.58 12.10 -10.51
C LEU A 236 -10.19 12.62 -11.82
N ASN A 237 -9.80 13.82 -12.25
CA ASN A 237 -10.13 14.32 -13.59
C ASN A 237 -9.16 13.77 -14.65
N ASN A 238 -9.42 14.02 -15.93
CA ASN A 238 -8.60 13.50 -17.02
C ASN A 238 -7.09 13.82 -16.91
N LYS A 239 -6.73 15.04 -16.49
CA LYS A 239 -5.32 15.42 -16.31
C LYS A 239 -4.69 14.58 -15.20
N GLU A 240 -5.40 14.46 -14.09
CA GLU A 240 -4.96 13.71 -12.90
C GLU A 240 -4.80 12.21 -13.17
N ILE A 241 -5.71 11.63 -13.96
CA ILE A 241 -5.63 10.24 -14.44
C ILE A 241 -4.34 10.00 -15.22
N ASN A 242 -4.04 10.89 -16.17
CA ASN A 242 -2.86 10.74 -17.03
C ASN A 242 -1.55 10.97 -16.25
N GLU A 243 -1.54 11.86 -15.27
CA GLU A 243 -0.42 12.06 -14.36
C GLU A 243 -0.18 10.84 -13.45
N PHE A 244 -1.24 10.28 -12.89
CA PHE A 244 -1.19 9.04 -12.12
C PHE A 244 -0.63 7.88 -12.94
N LEU A 245 -1.13 7.68 -14.17
CA LEU A 245 -0.66 6.63 -15.07
C LEU A 245 0.80 6.84 -15.54
N ALA A 246 1.27 8.09 -15.61
CA ALA A 246 2.65 8.38 -15.96
C ALA A 246 3.63 8.10 -14.80
N ASN A 247 3.20 8.27 -13.55
CA ASN A 247 4.03 8.09 -12.35
C ASN A 247 3.25 7.39 -11.21
N PRO A 248 2.88 6.10 -11.38
CA PRO A 248 1.98 5.39 -10.48
C PRO A 248 2.61 5.05 -9.13
N THR A 249 3.94 4.95 -9.08
CA THR A 249 4.69 4.69 -7.84
C THR A 249 5.37 5.98 -7.38
N PRO A 250 5.35 6.33 -6.08
CA PRO A 250 6.21 7.40 -5.59
C PRO A 250 7.66 7.07 -5.93
N LYS A 251 8.40 8.06 -6.47
CA LYS A 251 9.86 7.96 -6.53
C LYS A 251 10.31 7.72 -5.10
N ILE A 252 11.04 6.62 -4.87
CA ILE A 252 11.75 6.41 -3.62
C ILE A 252 12.53 7.70 -3.37
N GLN A 253 12.12 8.47 -2.36
CA GLN A 253 12.92 9.59 -1.91
C GLN A 253 14.16 8.97 -1.28
N SER A 254 15.23 8.88 -2.06
CA SER A 254 16.55 8.61 -1.53
C SER A 254 16.93 9.82 -0.69
N GLU A 255 16.72 9.76 0.61
CA GLU A 255 17.38 10.68 1.52
C GLU A 255 18.86 10.27 1.59
N ASP A 256 19.75 11.18 1.18
CA ASP A 256 21.18 11.02 1.40
C ASP A 256 21.47 11.02 2.91
N ALA A 257 21.48 9.83 3.52
CA ALA A 257 21.77 9.67 4.92
C ALA A 257 23.28 9.52 5.16
N LYS A 258 23.87 10.44 5.95
CA LYS A 258 25.22 10.27 6.49
C LYS A 258 25.17 9.38 7.73
N LYS A 259 25.53 8.11 7.59
CA LYS A 259 25.60 7.15 8.70
C LYS A 259 27.03 6.98 9.19
N VAL A 260 27.19 6.79 10.50
CA VAL A 260 28.47 6.40 11.10
C VAL A 260 28.55 4.88 11.14
N LEU A 261 29.54 4.32 10.44
CA LEU A 261 29.74 2.89 10.32
C LEU A 261 30.96 2.44 11.13
N GLU A 262 30.86 1.26 11.73
CA GLU A 262 31.99 0.51 12.27
C GLU A 262 32.46 -0.50 11.21
N ILE A 263 33.78 -0.56 10.98
CA ILE A 263 34.36 -1.52 10.03
C ILE A 263 34.69 -2.79 10.80
N ASP A 264 34.03 -3.89 10.45
CA ASP A 264 34.28 -5.20 11.05
C ASP A 264 35.47 -5.89 10.38
N SER A 265 35.56 -5.80 9.05
CA SER A 265 36.70 -6.36 8.32
C SER A 265 36.90 -5.72 6.94
N ILE A 266 38.12 -5.84 6.43
CA ILE A 266 38.48 -5.39 5.08
C ILE A 266 39.11 -6.57 4.35
N LYS A 267 38.52 -6.94 3.20
CA LYS A 267 39.07 -7.95 2.30
C LYS A 267 39.52 -7.29 1.00
N ARG A 268 40.82 -7.39 0.71
CA ARG A 268 41.42 -6.86 -0.52
C ARG A 268 41.57 -7.96 -1.56
N THR A 269 41.17 -7.66 -2.78
CA THR A 269 41.49 -8.43 -3.99
C THR A 269 42.19 -7.53 -4.99
N LEU A 270 42.72 -8.08 -6.08
CA LEU A 270 43.44 -7.32 -7.12
C LEU A 270 42.59 -6.18 -7.72
N GLU A 271 41.27 -6.38 -7.84
CA GLU A 271 40.37 -5.45 -8.56
C GLU A 271 39.44 -4.66 -7.63
N LYS A 272 39.26 -5.09 -6.39
CA LYS A 272 38.30 -4.47 -5.46
C LYS A 272 38.69 -4.62 -4.00
N LEU A 273 38.22 -3.68 -3.20
CA LEU A 273 38.26 -3.72 -1.76
C LEU A 273 36.82 -3.91 -1.24
N THR A 274 36.62 -4.96 -0.45
CA THR A 274 35.35 -5.25 0.22
C THR A 274 35.48 -4.84 1.68
N VAL A 275 34.70 -3.85 2.09
CA VAL A 275 34.61 -3.42 3.49
C VAL A 275 33.35 -4.04 4.08
N ILE A 276 33.48 -4.92 5.05
CA ILE A 276 32.34 -5.37 5.85
C ILE A 276 32.19 -4.37 6.99
N CYS A 277 31.02 -3.74 7.06
CA CYS A 277 30.72 -2.72 8.03
C CYS A 277 29.34 -2.92 8.63
N ARG A 278 29.15 -2.43 9.84
CA ARG A 278 27.86 -2.39 10.54
C ARG A 278 27.59 -0.96 10.99
N GLU A 279 26.33 -0.61 11.12
CA GLU A 279 25.95 0.67 11.72
C GLU A 279 26.24 0.66 13.22
N LYS A 280 26.71 1.78 13.78
CA LYS A 280 27.07 1.85 15.20
C LYS A 280 25.87 1.50 16.09
N GLY A 281 25.96 0.38 16.82
CA GLY A 281 24.87 -0.15 17.66
C GLY A 281 23.97 -1.19 16.97
N SER A 282 24.26 -1.57 15.72
CA SER A 282 23.60 -2.68 15.01
C SER A 282 24.45 -3.95 15.12
N GLU A 283 23.80 -5.10 15.28
CA GLU A 283 24.47 -6.41 15.17
C GLU A 283 24.60 -6.89 13.71
N ASP A 284 23.87 -6.26 12.77
CA ASP A 284 23.90 -6.64 11.36
C ASP A 284 25.05 -5.95 10.61
N SER A 285 25.90 -6.76 10.01
CA SER A 285 26.97 -6.34 9.11
C SER A 285 26.56 -6.48 7.65
N PHE A 286 27.00 -5.54 6.81
CA PHE A 286 26.80 -5.53 5.37
C PHE A 286 28.10 -5.18 4.63
N ALA A 287 28.20 -5.54 3.35
CA ALA A 287 29.41 -5.33 2.56
C ALA A 287 29.29 -4.08 1.67
N LEU A 288 30.27 -3.19 1.77
CA LEU A 288 30.53 -2.12 0.82
C LEU A 288 31.65 -2.53 -0.13
N TYR A 289 31.49 -2.23 -1.42
CA TYR A 289 32.48 -2.52 -2.45
C TYR A 289 33.07 -1.21 -2.96
N THR A 290 34.39 -1.09 -2.92
CA THR A 290 35.10 0.02 -3.54
C THR A 290 36.06 -0.51 -4.61
N GLN A 291 36.11 0.17 -5.74
CA GLN A 291 37.10 -0.10 -6.78
C GLN A 291 38.42 0.55 -6.39
N LEU A 292 39.52 -0.16 -6.59
CA LEU A 292 40.86 0.40 -6.44
C LEU A 292 41.21 1.09 -7.76
N THR A 293 41.02 2.40 -7.84
CA THR A 293 41.59 3.26 -8.90
C THR A 293 43.10 3.35 -8.79
#